data_AF-A0A2M9IBP0-F1
#
_entry.id   AF-A0A2M9IBP0-F1
#
_cell.length_a   1.000
_cell.length_b   1.000
_cell.length_c   1.000
_cell.angle_alpha   90.00
_cell.angle_beta   90.00
_cell.angle_gamma   90.00
#
_symmetry.space_group_name_H-M   'P 1'
#
loop_
_entity.id
_entity.type
_entity.pdbx_description
1 polymer ?
#
loop_
_entity_poly.entity_id
_entity_poly.type
_entity_poly.pdbx_seq_one_letter_code
_entity_poly.pdbx_strand_id
1 'polypeptide(L)'
;MKLTTAVLAAGAAVSLATVVVGAARLRQDARHQAERNEATVARNQLDWLTQMSANPDLAKLWTPEDLDVEEYMQLLKANQLICMLSLRDRLGFVREGRLPFYASKLMERDVCRRYWARFGGLRAQEAEGDERAEHFTKVLDKAAKNHLGAQPVAA
;
A
#
# COMPACT_ATOMS: atom_id res chain seq x y z
N MET A 1 4.69 -11.79 -60.60
CA MET A 1 5.33 -10.98 -59.54
C MET A 1 4.38 -10.36 -58.51
N LYS A 2 3.12 -9.99 -58.83
CA LYS A 2 2.23 -9.31 -57.86
C LYS A 2 1.68 -10.19 -56.72
N LEU A 3 1.47 -11.48 -56.98
CA LEU A 3 0.91 -12.43 -55.99
C LEU A 3 1.91 -12.80 -54.88
N THR A 4 3.18 -12.98 -55.20
CA THR A 4 4.22 -13.34 -54.23
C THR A 4 4.50 -12.21 -53.22
N THR A 5 4.47 -10.95 -53.66
CA THR A 5 4.64 -9.79 -52.77
C THR A 5 3.47 -9.61 -51.81
N ALA A 6 2.24 -9.87 -52.28
CA ALA A 6 1.04 -9.79 -51.43
C ALA A 6 1.01 -10.87 -50.35
N VAL A 7 1.42 -12.10 -50.68
CA VAL A 7 1.52 -13.22 -49.73
C VAL A 7 2.60 -12.95 -48.67
N LEU A 8 3.76 -12.42 -49.08
CA LEU A 8 4.83 -12.04 -48.15
C LEU A 8 4.42 -10.88 -47.23
N ALA A 9 3.75 -9.85 -47.76
CA ALA A 9 3.26 -8.73 -46.97
C ALA A 9 2.17 -9.15 -45.97
N ALA A 10 1.25 -10.03 -46.38
CA ALA A 10 0.23 -10.58 -45.48
C ALA A 10 0.85 -11.45 -44.37
N GLY A 11 1.81 -12.31 -44.71
CA GLY A 11 2.55 -13.13 -43.75
C GLY A 11 3.35 -12.31 -42.73
N ALA A 12 4.02 -11.25 -43.18
CA ALA A 12 4.73 -10.31 -42.31
C ALA A 12 3.76 -9.53 -41.39
N ALA A 13 2.63 -9.06 -41.90
CA ALA A 13 1.62 -8.35 -41.11
C ALA A 13 0.99 -9.23 -40.02
N VAL A 14 0.64 -10.47 -40.34
CA VAL A 14 0.12 -11.44 -39.37
C VAL A 14 1.17 -11.76 -38.30
N SER A 15 2.43 -11.94 -38.69
CA SER A 15 3.53 -12.23 -37.75
C SER A 15 3.83 -11.06 -36.81
N LEU A 16 3.79 -9.82 -37.31
CA LEU A 16 3.95 -8.63 -36.48
C LEU A 16 2.77 -8.46 -35.51
N ALA A 17 1.53 -8.68 -35.97
CA ALA A 17 0.34 -8.61 -35.13
C ALA A 17 0.37 -9.66 -34.00
N THR A 18 0.79 -10.90 -34.27
CA THR A 18 0.90 -11.94 -33.25
C THR A 18 1.98 -11.65 -32.23
N VAL A 19 3.14 -11.11 -32.64
CA VAL A 19 4.21 -10.68 -31.71
C VAL A 19 3.71 -9.54 -30.81
N VAL A 20 3.03 -8.54 -31.36
CA VAL A 20 2.49 -7.41 -30.57
C VAL A 20 1.43 -7.88 -29.57
N VAL A 21 0.48 -8.72 -29.99
CA VAL A 21 -0.55 -9.28 -29.10
C VAL A 21 0.08 -10.18 -28.03
N GLY A 22 1.07 -11.01 -28.40
CA GLY A 22 1.81 -11.85 -27.47
C GLY A 22 2.55 -11.03 -26.41
N ALA A 23 3.27 -9.99 -26.82
CA ALA A 23 3.97 -9.08 -25.91
C ALA A 23 3.00 -8.33 -24.98
N ALA A 24 1.85 -7.88 -25.51
CA ALA A 24 0.82 -7.22 -24.72
C ALA A 24 0.22 -8.16 -23.65
N ARG A 25 -0.09 -9.41 -24.02
CA ARG A 25 -0.60 -10.42 -23.08
C ARG A 25 0.44 -10.78 -22.02
N LEU A 26 1.70 -11.01 -22.39
CA LEU A 26 2.76 -11.30 -21.43
C LEU A 26 2.93 -10.14 -20.42
N ARG A 27 2.89 -8.89 -20.89
CA ARG A 27 2.95 -7.72 -20.01
C ARG A 27 1.74 -7.65 -19.08
N GLN A 28 0.55 -7.96 -19.59
CA GLN A 28 -0.68 -7.99 -18.80
C GLN A 28 -0.64 -9.11 -17.75
N ASP A 29 -0.19 -10.30 -18.10
CA ASP A 29 -0.08 -11.44 -17.19
C ASP A 29 0.98 -11.20 -16.11
N ALA A 30 2.13 -10.65 -16.47
CA ALA A 30 3.16 -10.25 -15.52
C ALA A 30 2.62 -9.21 -14.52
N ARG A 31 1.86 -8.23 -15.01
CA ARG A 31 1.20 -7.23 -14.16
C ARG A 31 0.19 -7.88 -13.21
N HIS A 32 -0.71 -8.71 -13.73
CA HIS A 32 -1.68 -9.41 -12.88
C HIS A 32 -1.01 -10.31 -11.85
N GLN A 33 0.10 -10.96 -12.20
CA GLN A 33 0.84 -11.79 -11.25
C GLN A 33 1.46 -10.95 -10.14
N ALA A 34 2.05 -9.80 -10.48
CA ALA A 34 2.58 -8.85 -9.49
C ALA A 34 1.47 -8.35 -8.55
N GLU A 35 0.32 -7.94 -9.09
CA GLU A 35 -0.84 -7.48 -8.30
C GLU A 35 -1.41 -8.60 -7.40
N ARG A 36 -1.43 -9.85 -7.87
CA ARG A 36 -1.83 -11.02 -7.06
C ARG A 36 -0.86 -11.32 -5.94
N ASN A 37 0.44 -11.29 -6.22
CA ASN A 37 1.48 -11.48 -5.21
C ASN A 37 1.37 -10.40 -4.13
N GLU A 38 1.20 -9.15 -4.55
CA GLU A 38 1.03 -8.00 -3.67
C GLU A 38 -0.21 -8.14 -2.77
N ALA A 39 -1.36 -8.50 -3.34
CA ALA A 39 -2.57 -8.76 -2.59
C ALA A 39 -2.42 -9.94 -1.61
N THR A 40 -1.66 -10.96 -1.97
CA THR A 40 -1.43 -12.15 -1.13
C THR A 40 -0.55 -11.82 0.06
N VAL A 41 0.58 -11.15 -0.17
CA VAL A 41 1.49 -10.71 0.91
C VAL A 41 0.78 -9.75 1.85
N ALA A 42 0.02 -8.79 1.30
CA ALA A 42 -0.74 -7.85 2.11
C ALA A 42 -1.85 -8.54 2.92
N ARG A 43 -2.51 -9.58 2.37
CA ARG A 43 -3.48 -10.38 3.14
C ARG A 43 -2.83 -11.06 4.33
N ASN A 44 -1.68 -11.70 4.15
CA ASN A 44 -0.96 -12.33 5.25
C ASN A 44 -0.63 -11.32 6.37
N GLN A 45 -0.20 -10.11 6.00
CA GLN A 45 0.08 -9.04 6.96
C GLN A 45 -1.19 -8.58 7.69
N LEU A 46 -2.30 -8.38 6.97
CA LEU A 46 -3.56 -7.94 7.56
C LEU A 46 -4.18 -9.01 8.48
N ASP A 47 -4.05 -10.29 8.13
CA ASP A 47 -4.51 -11.41 8.94
C ASP A 47 -3.67 -11.52 10.22
N TRP A 48 -2.35 -11.33 10.12
CA TRP A 48 -1.46 -11.27 11.28
C TRP A 48 -1.84 -10.12 12.22
N LEU A 49 -2.04 -8.91 11.69
CA LEU A 49 -2.47 -7.75 12.47
C LEU A 49 -3.85 -7.96 13.12
N THR A 50 -4.76 -8.66 12.43
CA THR A 50 -6.08 -9.02 12.99
C THR A 50 -5.93 -9.94 14.19
N GLN A 51 -5.12 -11.00 14.07
CA GLN A 51 -4.90 -11.95 15.16
C GLN A 51 -4.22 -11.29 16.36
N MET A 52 -3.13 -10.56 16.11
CA MET A 52 -2.37 -9.87 17.15
C MET A 52 -3.22 -8.82 17.90
N SER A 53 -4.06 -8.07 17.19
CA SER A 53 -4.89 -7.03 17.82
C SER A 53 -6.16 -7.55 18.51
N ALA A 54 -6.42 -8.86 18.44
CA ALA A 54 -7.56 -9.52 19.06
C ALA A 54 -7.17 -10.55 20.13
N ASN A 55 -5.88 -10.92 20.23
CA ASN A 55 -5.38 -11.91 21.18
C ASN A 55 -4.27 -11.29 22.06
N PRO A 56 -4.55 -10.97 23.33
CA PRO A 56 -3.57 -10.39 24.26
C PRO A 56 -2.33 -11.27 24.50
N ASP A 57 -2.50 -12.59 24.55
CA ASP A 57 -1.38 -13.51 24.78
C ASP A 57 -0.40 -13.47 23.60
N LEU A 58 -0.94 -13.40 22.38
CA LEU A 58 -0.16 -13.27 21.17
C LEU A 58 0.49 -11.87 21.07
N ALA A 59 -0.25 -10.82 21.40
CA ALA A 59 0.25 -9.44 21.41
C ALA A 59 1.43 -9.26 22.36
N LYS A 60 1.34 -9.86 23.56
CA LYS A 60 2.35 -9.78 24.62
C LYS A 60 3.73 -10.26 24.16
N LEU A 61 3.79 -11.24 23.25
CA LEU A 61 5.06 -11.76 22.72
C LEU A 61 5.85 -10.74 21.88
N TRP A 62 5.17 -9.73 21.35
CA TRP A 62 5.76 -8.73 20.45
C TRP A 62 5.63 -7.30 20.97
N THR A 63 5.05 -7.12 22.15
CA THR A 63 4.85 -5.80 22.75
C THR A 63 6.22 -5.25 23.17
N PRO A 64 6.60 -4.03 22.73
CA PRO A 64 7.81 -3.38 23.23
C PRO A 64 7.80 -3.27 24.76
N GLU A 65 8.95 -3.42 25.41
CA GLU A 65 9.05 -3.44 26.89
C GLU A 65 8.49 -2.19 27.57
N ASP A 66 8.50 -1.05 26.87
CA ASP A 66 8.03 0.26 27.33
C ASP A 66 6.54 0.52 27.01
N LEU A 67 5.79 -0.48 26.53
CA LEU A 67 4.42 -0.32 26.09
C LEU A 67 3.48 -1.32 26.77
N ASP A 68 2.30 -0.85 27.16
CA ASP A 68 1.24 -1.74 27.62
C ASP A 68 0.69 -2.59 26.47
N VAL A 69 0.29 -3.84 26.77
CA VAL A 69 -0.20 -4.80 25.77
C VAL A 69 -1.50 -4.32 25.13
N GLU A 70 -2.44 -3.76 25.90
CA GLU A 70 -3.70 -3.28 25.35
C GLU A 70 -3.48 -2.06 24.46
N GLU A 71 -2.61 -1.15 24.90
CA GLU A 71 -2.19 -0.01 24.08
C GLU A 71 -1.55 -0.49 22.77
N TYR A 72 -0.62 -1.46 22.83
CA TYR A 72 -0.01 -2.04 21.64
C TYR A 72 -1.04 -2.65 20.69
N MET A 73 -2.02 -3.40 21.20
CA MET A 73 -3.11 -3.96 20.41
C MET A 73 -3.93 -2.86 19.70
N GLN A 74 -4.19 -1.73 20.35
CA GLN A 74 -4.85 -0.58 19.71
C GLN A 74 -3.99 0.00 18.58
N LEU A 75 -2.69 0.17 18.80
CA LEU A 75 -1.76 0.66 17.78
C LEU A 75 -1.69 -0.31 16.58
N LEU A 76 -1.78 -1.62 16.80
CA LEU A 76 -1.86 -2.62 15.72
C LEU A 76 -3.15 -2.50 14.90
N LYS A 77 -4.28 -2.13 15.50
CA LYS A 77 -5.52 -1.83 14.73
C LYS A 77 -5.33 -0.60 13.85
N ALA A 78 -4.67 0.44 14.36
CA ALA A 78 -4.32 1.61 13.53
C ALA A 78 -3.38 1.22 12.38
N ASN A 79 -2.37 0.37 12.65
CA ASN A 79 -1.48 -0.16 11.63
C ASN A 79 -2.26 -0.91 10.54
N GLN A 80 -3.23 -1.74 10.93
CA GLN A 80 -4.08 -2.48 9.99
C GLN A 80 -4.82 -1.54 9.03
N LEU A 81 -5.43 -0.47 9.53
CA LEU A 81 -6.12 0.52 8.70
C LEU A 81 -5.17 1.22 7.73
N ILE A 82 -3.96 1.55 8.18
CA ILE A 82 -2.93 2.17 7.35
C ILE A 82 -2.45 1.21 6.26
N CYS A 83 -2.17 -0.06 6.59
CA CYS A 83 -1.77 -1.07 5.62
C CYS A 83 -2.87 -1.36 4.60
N MET A 84 -4.14 -1.38 5.01
CA MET A 84 -5.27 -1.46 4.08
C MET A 84 -5.31 -0.28 3.10
N LEU A 85 -5.09 0.95 3.58
CA LEU A 85 -5.03 2.12 2.69
C LEU A 85 -3.83 2.05 1.74
N SER A 86 -2.66 1.65 2.24
CA SER A 86 -1.45 1.44 1.41
C SER A 86 -1.68 0.41 0.30
N LEU A 87 -2.34 -0.71 0.61
CA LEU A 87 -2.68 -1.70 -0.41
C LEU A 87 -3.63 -1.13 -1.47
N ARG A 88 -4.66 -0.39 -1.04
CA ARG A 88 -5.61 0.24 -1.97
C ARG A 88 -4.91 1.25 -2.89
N ASP A 89 -3.95 1.98 -2.36
CA ASP A 89 -3.16 2.96 -3.12
C ASP A 89 -2.28 2.26 -4.17
N ARG A 90 -1.49 1.27 -3.75
CA ARG A 90 -0.57 0.53 -4.65
C ARG A 90 -1.30 -0.23 -5.77
N LEU A 91 -2.49 -0.76 -5.49
CA LEU A 91 -3.35 -1.41 -6.49
C LEU A 91 -4.18 -0.43 -7.34
N GLY A 92 -4.04 0.89 -7.14
CA GLY A 92 -4.72 1.91 -7.95
C GLY A 92 -6.20 2.10 -7.64
N PHE A 93 -6.70 1.61 -6.49
CA PHE A 93 -8.08 1.85 -6.03
C PHE A 93 -8.27 3.21 -5.37
N VAL A 94 -7.18 3.91 -5.06
CA VAL A 94 -7.22 5.33 -4.66
C VAL A 94 -7.10 6.17 -5.93
N ARG A 95 -8.13 6.98 -6.22
CA ARG A 95 -8.09 7.91 -7.35
C ARG A 95 -6.94 8.90 -7.15
N GLU A 96 -6.32 9.30 -8.25
CA GLU A 96 -5.24 10.28 -8.25
C GLU A 96 -5.60 11.54 -7.44
N GLY A 97 -4.67 11.99 -6.61
CA GLY A 97 -4.88 13.15 -5.72
C GLY A 97 -5.82 12.92 -4.52
N ARG A 98 -6.42 11.73 -4.35
CA ARG A 98 -7.30 11.44 -3.19
C ARG A 98 -6.57 10.84 -1.99
N LEU A 99 -5.33 10.39 -2.13
CA LEU A 99 -4.55 9.85 -1.01
C LEU A 99 -4.44 10.82 0.18
N PRO A 100 -4.16 12.14 -0.01
CA PRO A 100 -4.13 13.10 1.10
C PRO A 100 -5.44 13.21 1.88
N PHE A 101 -6.59 13.06 1.20
CA PHE A 101 -7.90 13.06 1.87
C PHE A 101 -8.05 11.84 2.78
N TYR A 102 -7.73 10.63 2.29
CA TYR A 102 -7.81 9.41 3.12
C TYR A 102 -6.82 9.44 4.28
N ALA A 103 -5.60 9.93 4.04
CA ALA A 103 -4.61 10.16 5.07
C ALA A 103 -5.14 11.08 6.18
N SER A 104 -5.74 12.21 5.81
CA SER A 104 -6.39 13.12 6.76
C SER A 104 -7.50 12.42 7.55
N LYS A 105 -8.33 11.60 6.91
CA LYS A 105 -9.40 10.86 7.58
C LYS A 105 -8.88 9.81 8.57
N LEU A 106 -7.76 9.17 8.29
CA LEU A 106 -7.11 8.32 9.28
C LEU A 106 -6.59 9.13 10.47
N MET A 107 -5.93 10.27 10.21
CA MET A 107 -5.32 11.12 11.25
C MET A 107 -6.34 11.91 12.09
N GLU A 108 -7.62 11.94 11.71
CA GLU A 108 -8.71 12.37 12.60
C GLU A 108 -8.84 11.47 13.85
N ARG A 109 -8.45 10.19 13.75
CA ARG A 109 -8.52 9.23 14.85
C ARG A 109 -7.27 9.30 15.73
N ASP A 110 -7.48 9.42 17.03
CA ASP A 110 -6.39 9.52 18.01
C ASP A 110 -5.42 8.34 17.96
N VAL A 111 -5.94 7.12 17.93
CA VAL A 111 -5.14 5.89 17.84
C VAL A 111 -4.22 5.86 16.61
N CYS A 112 -4.66 6.43 15.47
CA CYS A 112 -3.83 6.52 14.26
C CYS A 112 -2.69 7.52 14.44
N ARG A 113 -2.93 8.64 15.14
CA ARG A 113 -1.89 9.62 15.44
C ARG A 113 -0.88 9.08 16.44
N ARG A 114 -1.34 8.41 17.50
CA ARG A 114 -0.48 7.74 18.47
C ARG A 114 0.39 6.68 17.79
N TYR A 115 -0.21 5.86 16.92
CA TYR A 115 0.53 4.90 16.11
C TYR A 115 1.59 5.61 15.25
N TRP A 116 1.21 6.69 14.55
CA TRP A 116 2.14 7.40 13.68
C TRP A 116 3.29 8.04 14.47
N ALA A 117 3.00 8.64 15.63
CA ALA A 117 4.01 9.20 16.50
C ALA A 117 5.01 8.13 17.00
N ARG A 118 4.51 6.92 17.30
CA ARG A 118 5.33 5.83 17.82
C ARG A 118 6.13 5.09 16.73
N PHE A 119 5.50 4.78 15.60
CA PHE A 119 6.02 3.86 14.59
C PHE A 119 6.20 4.49 13.21
N GLY A 120 5.81 5.75 13.00
CA GLY A 120 5.95 6.43 11.71
C GLY A 120 7.39 6.55 11.23
N GLY A 121 8.34 6.69 12.16
CA GLY A 121 9.78 6.66 11.85
C GLY A 121 10.23 5.30 11.29
N LEU A 122 9.77 4.19 11.87
CA LEU A 122 10.07 2.85 11.36
C LEU A 122 9.47 2.62 9.98
N ARG A 123 8.25 3.14 9.72
CA ARG A 123 7.66 3.08 8.38
C ARG A 123 8.42 3.91 7.34
N ALA A 124 9.02 5.02 7.76
CA ALA A 124 9.88 5.80 6.87
C ALA A 124 11.15 5.02 6.50
N GLN A 125 11.77 4.35 7.48
CA GLN A 125 12.92 3.47 7.23
C GLN A 125 12.55 2.28 6.35
N GLU A 126 11.41 1.63 6.59
CA GLU A 126 10.91 0.52 5.77
C GLU A 126 10.65 0.94 4.31
N ALA A 127 10.27 2.20 4.09
CA ALA A 127 9.97 2.73 2.77
C ALA A 127 11.22 3.14 1.96
N GLU A 128 12.40 3.23 2.57
CA GLU A 128 13.61 3.71 1.89
C GLU A 128 13.92 2.88 0.64
N GLY A 129 14.02 3.56 -0.51
CA GLY A 129 14.29 2.91 -1.80
C GLY A 129 13.06 2.40 -2.55
N ASP A 130 11.86 2.48 -1.97
CA ASP A 130 10.58 2.28 -2.67
C ASP A 130 9.86 3.63 -2.81
N GLU A 131 9.94 4.24 -4.00
CA GLU A 131 9.34 5.56 -4.28
C GLU A 131 7.84 5.64 -3.95
N ARG A 132 7.09 4.54 -4.15
CA ARG A 132 5.65 4.51 -3.85
C ARG A 132 5.41 4.46 -2.36
N ALA A 133 6.15 3.61 -1.64
CA ALA A 133 6.08 3.54 -0.18
C ALA A 133 6.52 4.86 0.46
N GLU A 134 7.57 5.50 -0.06
CA GLU A 134 8.02 6.80 0.40
C GLU A 134 6.96 7.87 0.19
N HIS A 135 6.35 7.92 -1.00
CA HIS A 135 5.27 8.87 -1.29
C HIS A 135 4.11 8.68 -0.31
N PHE A 136 3.66 7.44 -0.12
CA PHE A 136 2.59 7.11 0.81
C PHE A 136 2.91 7.57 2.24
N THR A 137 4.10 7.24 2.72
CA THR A 137 4.59 7.61 4.06
C THR A 137 4.69 9.13 4.24
N LYS A 138 5.21 9.85 3.24
CA LYS A 138 5.27 11.33 3.25
C LYS A 138 3.87 11.95 3.33
N VAL A 139 2.87 11.37 2.65
CA VAL A 139 1.48 11.87 2.70
C VAL A 139 0.86 11.65 4.08
N LEU A 140 1.09 10.49 4.72
CA LEU A 140 0.62 10.25 6.10
C LEU A 140 1.31 11.18 7.10
N ASP A 141 2.62 11.38 6.97
CA ASP A 141 3.38 12.29 7.82
C ASP A 141 2.86 13.73 7.75
N LYS A 142 2.60 14.23 6.53
CA LYS A 142 1.98 15.53 6.34
C LYS A 142 0.60 15.61 6.99
N ALA A 143 -0.23 14.57 6.84
CA ALA A 143 -1.55 14.53 7.45
C ALA A 143 -1.48 14.55 8.99
N ALA A 144 -0.53 13.81 9.58
CA ALA A 144 -0.33 13.78 11.02
C ALA A 144 0.11 15.15 11.56
N LYS A 145 1.09 15.79 10.91
CA LYS A 145 1.60 17.13 11.26
C LYS A 145 0.53 18.21 11.15
N ASN A 146 -0.29 18.19 10.09
CA ASN A 146 -1.36 19.15 9.90
C ASN A 146 -2.41 19.07 11.02
N HIS A 147 -2.70 17.88 11.54
CA HIS A 147 -3.64 17.72 12.64
C HIS A 147 -3.09 18.26 13.97
N LEU A 148 -1.78 18.08 14.22
CA LEU A 148 -1.11 18.66 15.38
C LEU A 148 -1.15 20.20 15.35
N GLY A 149 -0.97 20.81 14.17
CA GLY A 149 -1.06 22.26 14.01
C GLY A 149 -2.48 22.84 14.02
N ALA A 150 -3.50 22.00 13.87
CA ALA A 150 -4.91 22.42 13.84
C ALA A 150 -5.63 22.29 15.20
N GLN A 151 -5.02 21.67 16.20
CA GLN A 151 -5.55 21.72 17.56
C GLN A 151 -5.32 23.13 18.14
N PRO A 152 -6.37 23.86 18.57
CA PRO A 152 -6.16 25.12 19.26
C PRO A 152 -5.41 24.82 20.56
N VAL A 153 -4.40 25.65 20.87
CA VAL A 153 -3.81 25.72 22.21
C VAL A 153 -4.98 25.92 23.17
N ALA A 154 -5.29 24.90 23.97
CA ALA A 154 -6.34 25.00 24.97
C ALA A 154 -6.01 26.19 25.89
N ALA A 155 -6.94 27.14 25.99
CA ALA A 155 -6.88 28.25 26.92
C ALA A 155 -7.13 27.79 28.36
#